data_AF-A0A8B7DZ20-F1
#
_entry.id   AF-A0A8B7DZ20-F1
#
_cell.length_a   1.000
_cell.length_b   1.000
_cell.length_c   1.000
_cell.angle_alpha   90.00
_cell.angle_beta   90.00
_cell.angle_gamma   90.00
#
_symmetry.space_group_name_H-M   'P 1'
#
loop_
_entity.id
_entity.type
_entity.pdbx_description
1 polymer ?
#
loop_
_entity_poly.entity_id
_entity_poly.type
_entity_poly.pdbx_seq_one_letter_code
_entity_poly.pdbx_strand_id
1 'polypeptide(L)'
;MLESWKINAPRRHILVKDGAANMSLGMIDLLAKARRIVGHFNHSLKACTEFKLLQQQQNKNTPLLLVQDVPTRWNSTYLMLERLQKLKRAVKMYLADHNEMPTFASNDWKFIENLLYVLKSFYELTNAMSSELCSLSTVVPNICTLQKFLSKIDQKDDAVQIT
;
A
#
# COMPACT_ATOMS: atom_id res chain seq x y z
N MET A 1 28.99 12.61 -7.74
CA MET A 1 28.59 11.67 -8.81
C MET A 1 27.70 12.33 -9.90
N LEU A 2 26.77 13.22 -9.55
CA LEU A 2 25.80 13.86 -10.46
C LEU A 2 26.31 15.06 -11.30
N GLU A 3 27.49 15.59 -11.02
CA GLU A 3 28.14 16.66 -11.81
C GLU A 3 28.71 16.16 -13.15
N SER A 4 29.00 14.85 -13.25
CA SER A 4 29.64 14.25 -14.42
C SER A 4 28.74 14.19 -15.68
N TRP A 5 27.43 14.38 -15.52
CA TRP A 5 26.43 14.23 -16.59
C TRP A 5 25.93 15.54 -17.22
N LYS A 6 26.55 16.69 -16.92
CA LYS A 6 26.16 18.01 -17.49
C LYS A 6 24.64 18.30 -17.44
N ILE A 7 23.96 17.88 -16.37
CA ILE A 7 22.52 18.14 -16.20
C ILE A 7 22.35 19.51 -15.53
N ASN A 8 22.05 20.54 -16.35
CA ASN A 8 21.77 21.90 -15.86
C ASN A 8 20.65 21.91 -14.81
N ALA A 9 20.82 22.72 -13.75
CA ALA A 9 19.89 22.89 -12.62
C ALA A 9 18.38 22.90 -12.96
N PRO A 10 17.90 23.59 -14.02
CA PRO A 10 16.47 23.57 -14.39
C PRO A 10 15.95 22.19 -14.83
N ARG A 11 16.80 21.27 -15.31
CA ARG A 11 16.39 19.92 -15.73
C ARG A 11 16.20 18.95 -14.55
N ARG A 12 16.81 19.22 -13.40
CA ARG A 12 16.63 18.40 -12.18
C ARG A 12 15.18 18.42 -11.69
N HIS A 13 14.56 19.59 -11.70
CA HIS A 13 13.17 19.76 -11.29
C HIS A 13 12.19 19.03 -12.24
N ILE A 14 12.49 18.95 -13.54
CA ILE A 14 11.69 18.18 -14.51
C ILE A 14 11.83 16.69 -14.22
N LEU A 15 13.06 16.19 -14.00
CA LEU A 15 13.29 14.78 -13.69
C LEU A 15 12.61 14.34 -12.38
N VAL A 16 12.61 15.20 -11.36
CA VAL A 16 11.92 14.94 -10.08
C VAL A 16 10.40 14.99 -10.26
N LYS A 17 9.87 15.94 -11.06
CA LYS A 17 8.43 15.99 -11.36
C LYS A 17 7.98 14.79 -12.18
N ASP A 18 8.73 14.40 -13.19
CA ASP A 18 8.44 13.24 -14.02
C ASP A 18 8.57 11.95 -13.20
N GLY A 19 9.59 11.86 -12.33
CA GLY A 19 9.74 10.76 -11.38
C GLY A 19 8.56 10.65 -10.41
N ALA A 20 8.14 11.76 -9.82
CA ALA A 20 6.99 11.82 -8.91
C ALA A 20 5.66 11.51 -9.61
N ALA A 21 5.46 12.01 -10.84
CA ALA A 21 4.28 11.72 -11.64
C ALA A 21 4.22 10.24 -12.03
N ASN A 22 5.34 9.66 -12.46
CA ASN A 22 5.43 8.23 -12.78
C ASN A 22 5.22 7.34 -11.56
N MET A 23 5.72 7.76 -10.39
CA MET A 23 5.48 7.06 -9.12
C MET A 23 4.00 7.13 -8.71
N SER A 24 3.37 8.29 -8.87
CA SER A 24 1.94 8.48 -8.62
C SER A 24 1.07 7.62 -9.54
N LEU A 25 1.40 7.57 -10.84
CA LEU A 25 0.72 6.70 -11.81
C LEU A 25 0.86 5.21 -11.44
N GLY A 26 2.08 4.78 -11.09
CA GLY A 26 2.32 3.40 -10.63
C GLY A 26 1.55 3.03 -9.36
N MET A 27 1.38 3.98 -8.42
CA MET A 27 0.52 3.79 -7.25
C MET A 27 -0.94 3.60 -7.63
N ILE A 28 -1.46 4.44 -8.52
CA ILE A 28 -2.85 4.39 -8.97
C ILE A 28 -3.14 3.04 -9.66
N ASP A 29 -2.24 2.61 -10.54
CA ASP A 29 -2.37 1.34 -11.25
C ASP A 29 -2.33 0.13 -10.31
N LEU A 30 -1.42 0.14 -9.33
CA LEU A 30 -1.36 -0.91 -8.31
C LEU A 30 -2.66 -0.99 -7.50
N LEU A 31 -3.17 0.16 -7.06
CA LEU A 31 -4.43 0.21 -6.31
C LEU A 31 -5.61 -0.26 -7.16
N ALA A 32 -5.64 0.08 -8.45
CA ALA A 32 -6.66 -0.40 -9.36
C ALA A 32 -6.61 -1.93 -9.51
N LYS A 33 -5.42 -2.52 -9.65
CA LYS A 33 -5.24 -3.99 -9.66
C LYS A 33 -5.74 -4.63 -8.37
N ALA A 34 -5.35 -4.07 -7.21
CA ALA A 34 -5.78 -4.57 -5.90
C ALA A 34 -7.29 -4.55 -5.75
N ARG A 35 -7.94 -3.43 -6.11
CA ARG A 35 -9.41 -3.31 -6.07
C ARG A 35 -10.09 -4.32 -6.98
N ARG A 36 -9.57 -4.56 -8.19
CA ARG A 36 -10.14 -5.53 -9.13
C ARG A 36 -10.07 -6.96 -8.59
N ILE A 37 -8.94 -7.34 -8.00
CA ILE A 37 -8.77 -8.67 -7.40
C ILE A 37 -9.70 -8.84 -6.20
N VAL A 38 -9.71 -7.88 -5.29
CA VAL A 38 -10.58 -7.93 -4.11
C VAL A 38 -12.06 -7.94 -4.50
N GLY A 39 -12.45 -7.13 -5.49
CA GLY A 39 -13.79 -7.10 -6.04
C GLY A 39 -14.22 -8.46 -6.60
N HIS A 40 -13.34 -9.16 -7.32
CA HIS A 40 -13.62 -10.50 -7.83
C HIS A 40 -14.01 -11.49 -6.72
N PHE A 41 -13.27 -11.51 -5.61
CA PHE A 41 -13.58 -12.40 -4.50
C PHE A 41 -14.88 -12.01 -3.75
N ASN A 42 -15.23 -10.74 -3.73
CA ASN A 42 -16.47 -10.27 -3.10
C ASN A 42 -17.71 -10.51 -3.97
N HIS A 43 -17.57 -10.44 -5.29
CA HIS A 43 -18.69 -10.64 -6.22
C HIS A 43 -18.87 -12.11 -6.64
N SER A 44 -17.82 -12.93 -6.60
CA SER A 44 -17.88 -14.33 -7.01
C SER A 44 -17.91 -15.29 -5.82
N LEU A 45 -19.07 -15.91 -5.60
CA LEU A 45 -19.26 -16.97 -4.59
C LEU A 45 -18.34 -18.19 -4.84
N LYS A 46 -18.09 -18.52 -6.12
CA LYS A 46 -17.19 -19.61 -6.51
C LYS A 46 -15.76 -19.28 -6.11
N ALA A 47 -15.27 -18.09 -6.48
CA ALA A 47 -13.93 -17.63 -6.13
C ALA A 47 -13.73 -17.54 -4.62
N CYS A 48 -14.75 -17.06 -3.88
CA CYS A 48 -14.72 -16.99 -2.42
C CYS A 48 -14.61 -18.39 -1.78
N THR A 49 -15.40 -19.35 -2.25
CA THR A 49 -15.36 -20.74 -1.74
C THR A 49 -14.00 -21.38 -2.00
N GLU A 50 -13.50 -21.28 -3.22
CA GLU A 50 -12.18 -21.80 -3.60
C GLU A 50 -11.05 -21.14 -2.80
N PHE A 51 -11.12 -19.82 -2.60
CA PHE A 51 -10.16 -19.09 -1.78
C PHE A 51 -10.17 -19.51 -0.31
N LYS A 52 -11.34 -19.87 0.24
CA LYS A 52 -11.44 -20.44 1.60
C LYS A 52 -10.78 -21.83 1.67
N LEU A 53 -10.98 -22.67 0.66
CA LEU A 53 -10.34 -24.00 0.58
C LEU A 53 -8.82 -23.87 0.50
N LEU A 54 -8.31 -22.98 -0.35
CA LEU A 54 -6.87 -22.68 -0.46
C LEU A 54 -6.29 -22.22 0.89
N GLN A 55 -7.04 -21.43 1.68
CA GLN A 55 -6.60 -21.01 3.02
C GLN A 55 -6.58 -22.16 4.03
N GLN A 56 -7.56 -23.06 3.98
CA GLN A 56 -7.61 -24.25 4.84
C GLN A 56 -6.43 -25.19 4.55
N GLN A 57 -6.06 -25.36 3.27
CA GLN A 57 -4.86 -26.11 2.87
C GLN A 57 -3.55 -25.51 3.40
N GLN A 58 -3.55 -24.24 3.84
CA GLN A 58 -2.39 -23.59 4.46
C GLN A 58 -2.39 -23.69 6.00
N ASN A 59 -3.18 -24.60 6.59
CA ASN A 59 -3.36 -24.74 8.04
C ASN A 59 -3.82 -23.44 8.74
N LYS A 60 -4.63 -22.62 8.06
CA LYS A 60 -5.28 -21.48 8.73
C LYS A 60 -6.57 -21.94 9.39
N ASN A 61 -6.61 -21.89 10.73
CA ASN A 61 -7.78 -22.28 11.55
C ASN A 61 -9.06 -21.51 11.19
N THR A 62 -8.96 -20.31 10.62
CA THR A 62 -10.13 -19.53 10.19
C THR A 62 -9.84 -18.87 8.85
N PRO A 63 -10.58 -19.20 7.77
CA PRO A 63 -10.39 -18.56 6.48
C PRO A 63 -10.89 -17.12 6.54
N LEU A 64 -10.07 -16.23 6.01
CA LEU A 64 -10.26 -14.79 6.08
C LEU A 64 -10.72 -14.27 4.72
N LEU A 65 -11.71 -13.37 4.74
CA LEU A 65 -12.14 -12.64 3.54
C LEU A 65 -11.22 -11.43 3.31
N LEU A 66 -11.06 -11.05 2.04
CA LEU A 66 -10.43 -9.79 1.67
C LEU A 66 -11.32 -8.61 2.04
N VAL A 67 -10.71 -7.45 2.31
CA VAL A 67 -11.42 -6.23 2.71
C VAL A 67 -11.51 -5.32 1.49
N GLN A 68 -12.73 -4.86 1.16
CA GLN A 68 -12.95 -3.94 0.04
C GLN A 68 -12.51 -2.52 0.40
N ASP A 69 -11.82 -1.88 -0.54
CA ASP A 69 -11.55 -0.44 -0.46
C ASP A 69 -12.84 0.36 -0.65
N VAL A 70 -13.02 1.37 0.19
CA VAL A 70 -14.12 2.34 0.18
C VAL A 70 -13.48 3.70 -0.10
N PRO A 71 -13.58 4.22 -1.33
CA PRO A 71 -12.83 5.41 -1.76
C PRO A 71 -13.05 6.66 -0.89
N THR A 72 -14.20 6.75 -0.21
CA THR A 72 -14.55 7.87 0.68
C THR A 72 -13.89 7.79 2.06
N ARG A 73 -13.17 6.70 2.37
CA ARG A 73 -12.50 6.46 3.66
C ARG A 73 -11.11 5.90 3.39
N TRP A 74 -10.09 6.74 3.37
CA TRP A 74 -8.70 6.33 3.10
C TRP A 74 -8.18 5.21 4.04
N ASN A 75 -8.74 5.09 5.25
CA ASN A 75 -8.47 3.97 6.16
C ASN A 75 -8.78 2.59 5.54
N SER A 76 -9.79 2.52 4.67
CA SER A 76 -10.17 1.28 3.99
C SER A 76 -9.13 0.83 2.96
N THR A 77 -8.38 1.77 2.37
CA THR A 77 -7.27 1.45 1.45
C THR A 77 -6.14 0.75 2.20
N TYR A 78 -5.77 1.27 3.38
CA TYR A 78 -4.79 0.61 4.25
C TYR A 78 -5.25 -0.80 4.64
N LEU A 79 -6.49 -0.94 5.13
CA LEU A 79 -7.05 -2.23 5.54
C LEU A 79 -7.13 -3.25 4.40
N MET A 80 -7.50 -2.82 3.19
CA MET A 80 -7.48 -3.66 1.98
C MET A 80 -6.08 -4.19 1.72
N LEU A 81 -5.08 -3.29 1.67
CA LEU A 81 -3.70 -3.66 1.35
C LEU A 81 -3.08 -4.54 2.44
N GLU A 82 -3.34 -4.26 3.72
CA GLU A 82 -2.83 -5.04 4.84
C GLU A 82 -3.38 -6.47 4.79
N ARG A 83 -4.69 -6.61 4.52
CA ARG A 83 -5.34 -7.90 4.36
C ARG A 83 -4.81 -8.66 3.16
N LEU A 84 -4.64 -7.96 2.04
CA LEU A 84 -4.11 -8.52 0.80
C LEU A 84 -2.68 -9.08 1.01
N GLN A 85 -1.83 -8.33 1.73
CA GLN A 85 -0.48 -8.78 2.08
C GLN A 85 -0.51 -10.01 3.00
N LYS A 86 -1.40 -10.04 4.01
CA LYS A 86 -1.58 -11.20 4.92
C LYS A 86 -2.05 -12.47 4.20
N LEU A 87 -2.78 -12.31 3.10
CA LEU A 87 -3.31 -13.41 2.28
C LEU A 87 -2.51 -13.62 0.98
N LYS A 88 -1.35 -12.96 0.83
CA LYS A 88 -0.49 -13.01 -0.37
C LYS A 88 -0.28 -14.42 -0.92
N ARG A 89 0.00 -15.40 -0.06
CA ARG A 89 0.24 -16.78 -0.50
C ARG A 89 -1.01 -17.42 -1.11
N ALA A 90 -2.17 -17.28 -0.47
CA ALA A 90 -3.45 -17.78 -0.98
C ALA A 90 -3.84 -17.07 -2.29
N VAL A 91 -3.65 -15.75 -2.36
CA VAL A 91 -3.91 -14.96 -3.57
C VAL A 91 -3.01 -15.39 -4.72
N LYS A 92 -1.72 -15.61 -4.48
CA LYS A 92 -0.78 -16.10 -5.50
C LYS A 92 -1.15 -17.47 -6.05
N MET A 93 -1.57 -18.40 -5.20
CA MET A 93 -2.01 -19.73 -5.64
C MET A 93 -3.28 -19.62 -6.50
N TYR A 94 -4.30 -18.88 -6.03
CA TYR A 94 -5.54 -18.69 -6.78
C TYR A 94 -5.30 -18.07 -8.17
N LEU A 95 -4.45 -17.04 -8.23
CA LEU A 95 -4.12 -16.37 -9.49
C LEU A 95 -3.27 -17.23 -10.43
N ALA A 96 -2.51 -18.21 -9.92
CA ALA A 96 -1.77 -19.14 -10.76
C ALA A 96 -2.72 -20.10 -11.51
N ASP A 97 -3.85 -20.43 -10.90
CA ASP A 97 -4.88 -21.28 -11.52
C ASP A 97 -5.85 -20.47 -12.43
N HIS A 98 -5.82 -19.13 -12.35
CA HIS A 98 -6.75 -18.23 -13.06
C HIS A 98 -6.01 -17.13 -13.84
N ASN A 99 -5.51 -17.48 -15.03
CA ASN A 99 -4.72 -16.59 -15.91
C ASN A 99 -5.47 -15.34 -16.45
N GLU A 100 -6.80 -15.29 -16.35
CA GLU A 100 -7.61 -14.17 -16.83
C GLU A 100 -7.57 -12.94 -15.90
N MET A 101 -7.06 -13.13 -14.67
CA MET A 101 -7.00 -12.09 -13.66
C MET A 101 -5.65 -11.37 -13.64
N PRO A 102 -5.63 -10.05 -13.33
CA PRO A 102 -4.38 -9.33 -13.20
C PRO A 102 -3.53 -9.94 -12.09
N THR A 103 -2.28 -10.27 -12.40
CA THR A 103 -1.30 -10.79 -11.44
C THR A 103 -0.42 -9.68 -10.89
N PHE A 104 0.07 -9.88 -9.67
CA PHE A 104 1.04 -8.99 -9.05
C PHE A 104 2.45 -9.49 -9.26
N ALA A 105 3.29 -8.66 -9.85
CA ALA A 105 4.71 -8.94 -10.00
C ALA A 105 5.45 -8.76 -8.65
N SER A 106 6.68 -9.28 -8.55
CA SER A 106 7.45 -9.24 -7.30
C SER A 106 7.73 -7.81 -6.79
N ASN A 107 7.89 -6.87 -7.72
CA ASN A 107 8.01 -5.43 -7.45
C ASN A 107 6.71 -4.84 -6.90
N ASP A 108 5.54 -5.23 -7.42
CA ASP A 108 4.23 -4.77 -6.94
C ASP A 108 4.05 -5.10 -5.46
N TRP A 109 4.43 -6.32 -5.04
CA TRP A 109 4.35 -6.72 -3.63
C TRP A 109 5.30 -5.94 -2.71
N LYS A 110 6.51 -5.63 -3.17
CA LYS A 110 7.45 -4.77 -2.41
C LYS A 110 6.91 -3.35 -2.30
N PHE A 111 6.28 -2.86 -3.36
CA PHE A 111 5.69 -1.54 -3.37
C PHE A 111 4.48 -1.46 -2.43
N ILE A 112 3.62 -2.49 -2.37
CA ILE A 112 2.55 -2.62 -1.36
C ILE A 112 3.13 -2.58 0.06
N GLU A 113 4.24 -3.29 0.32
CA GLU A 113 4.87 -3.33 1.64
C GLU A 113 5.41 -1.96 2.07
N ASN A 114 6.10 -1.26 1.17
CA ASN A 114 6.57 0.10 1.41
C ASN A 114 5.39 1.06 1.66
N LEU A 115 4.33 0.94 0.87
CA LEU A 115 3.13 1.76 1.01
C LEU A 115 2.42 1.49 2.35
N LEU A 116 2.34 0.24 2.78
CA LEU A 116 1.81 -0.13 4.10
C LEU A 116 2.65 0.45 5.24
N TYR A 117 3.98 0.46 5.12
CA TYR A 117 4.86 1.05 6.12
C TYR A 117 4.57 2.53 6.32
N VAL A 118 4.43 3.29 5.23
CA VAL A 118 4.11 4.72 5.29
C VAL A 118 2.68 4.93 5.81
N LEU A 119 1.69 4.23 5.25
CA LEU A 119 0.28 4.40 5.60
C LEU A 119 -0.05 3.97 7.03
N LYS A 120 0.70 3.03 7.61
CA LYS A 120 0.47 2.53 8.97
C LYS A 120 0.51 3.65 10.00
N SER A 121 1.50 4.53 9.94
CA SER A 121 1.64 5.64 10.89
C SER A 121 0.48 6.64 10.80
N PHE A 122 -0.03 6.89 9.58
CA PHE A 122 -1.22 7.71 9.40
C PHE A 122 -2.45 7.02 9.96
N TYR A 123 -2.63 5.73 9.64
CA TYR A 123 -3.77 4.93 10.09
C TYR A 123 -3.87 4.86 11.61
N GLU A 124 -2.77 4.56 12.30
CA GLU A 124 -2.72 4.49 13.77
C GLU A 124 -3.09 5.84 14.40
N LEU A 125 -2.55 6.94 13.87
CA LEU A 125 -2.84 8.28 14.35
C LEU A 125 -4.31 8.65 14.14
N THR A 126 -4.85 8.34 12.97
CA THR A 126 -6.23 8.69 12.62
C THR A 126 -7.22 7.83 13.40
N ASN A 127 -6.88 6.57 13.65
CA ASN A 127 -7.67 5.71 14.52
C ASN A 127 -7.67 6.23 15.96
N ALA A 128 -6.52 6.72 16.46
CA ALA A 128 -6.44 7.37 17.76
C ALA A 128 -7.29 8.66 17.82
N MET A 129 -7.27 9.46 16.75
CA MET A 129 -8.05 10.71 16.64
C MET A 129 -9.55 10.48 16.39
N SER A 130 -9.92 9.35 15.79
CA SER A 130 -11.33 8.99 15.56
C SER A 130 -11.99 8.40 16.82
N SER A 131 -11.24 8.21 17.90
CA SER A 131 -11.81 7.79 19.18
C SER A 131 -12.62 8.93 19.81
N GLU A 132 -13.70 8.59 20.53
CA GLU A 132 -14.61 9.53 21.19
C GLU A 132 -13.92 10.48 22.19
N LEU A 133 -12.64 10.25 22.51
CA LEU A 133 -11.84 10.98 23.49
C LEU A 133 -10.88 12.01 22.85
N CYS A 134 -10.96 12.25 21.53
CA CYS A 134 -10.04 13.15 20.84
C CYS A 134 -10.42 14.64 21.04
N SER A 135 -9.84 15.27 22.07
CA SER A 135 -9.91 16.73 22.26
C SER A 135 -9.08 17.47 21.21
N LEU A 136 -9.47 18.70 20.82
CA LEU A 136 -8.70 19.56 19.90
C LEU A 136 -7.22 19.74 20.30
N SER A 137 -6.91 19.60 21.59
CA SER A 137 -5.56 19.67 22.16
C SER A 137 -4.61 18.55 21.70
N THR A 138 -5.13 17.41 21.21
CA THR A 138 -4.30 16.29 20.72
C THR A 138 -3.98 16.39 19.23
N VAL A 139 -4.71 17.23 18.48
CA VAL A 139 -4.55 17.40 17.03
C VAL A 139 -3.18 17.98 16.67
N VAL A 140 -2.75 19.04 17.38
CA VAL A 140 -1.47 19.71 17.10
C VAL A 140 -0.26 18.80 17.37
N PRO A 141 -0.15 18.11 18.53
CA PRO A 141 0.90 17.12 18.77
C PRO A 141 0.95 16.01 17.72
N ASN A 142 -0.21 15.54 17.27
CA ASN A 142 -0.33 14.49 16.26
C ASN A 142 0.21 14.95 14.89
N ILE A 143 -0.14 16.16 14.45
CA ILE A 143 0.40 16.77 13.22
C ILE A 143 1.92 16.94 13.32
N CYS A 144 2.42 17.48 14.44
CA CYS A 144 3.87 17.62 14.64
C CYS A 144 4.60 16.27 14.65
N THR A 145 3.97 15.21 15.15
CA THR A 145 4.54 13.85 15.15
C THR A 145 4.64 13.30 13.73
N LEU A 146 3.61 13.50 12.89
CA LEU A 146 3.67 13.13 11.47
C LEU A 146 4.75 13.90 10.72
N GLN A 147 4.88 15.21 10.95
CA GLN A 147 5.93 16.01 10.33
C GLN A 147 7.34 15.51 10.71
N LYS A 148 7.54 15.12 11.98
CA LYS A 148 8.79 14.51 12.44
C LYS A 148 9.03 13.12 11.84
N PHE A 149 7.98 12.35 11.59
CA PHE A 149 8.09 11.04 10.96
C PHE A 149 8.45 11.16 9.48
N LEU A 150 7.77 12.05 8.74
CA LEU A 150 8.04 12.30 7.32
C LEU A 150 9.46 12.86 7.10
N SER A 151 9.91 13.79 7.94
CA SER A 151 11.29 14.31 7.87
C SER A 151 12.36 13.24 8.15
N LYS A 152 12.06 12.22 8.97
CA LYS A 152 12.97 11.08 9.16
C LYS A 152 13.00 10.14 7.97
N ILE A 153 11.89 10.00 7.24
CA ILE A 153 11.85 9.21 6.00
C ILE A 153 12.68 9.91 4.92
N ASP A 154 12.57 11.23 4.80
CA ASP A 154 13.33 12.06 3.86
C ASP A 154 14.85 11.92 4.07
N GLN A 155 15.30 11.97 5.34
CA GLN A 155 16.72 11.77 5.67
C GLN A 155 17.25 10.36 5.41
N LYS A 156 16.37 9.36 5.32
CA LYS A 156 16.77 7.97 5.06
C LYS A 156 17.07 7.73 3.58
N ASP A 157 16.48 8.51 2.67
CA ASP A 157 16.80 8.47 1.24
C ASP A 157 18.16 9.11 0.94
N ASP A 158 18.59 10.11 1.71
CA ASP A 158 19.94 10.71 1.60
C ASP A 158 21.06 9.77 2.09
N ALA A 159 20.77 8.86 3.03
CA ALA A 159 21.75 7.91 3.55
C ALA A 159 22.07 6.74 2.59
N VAL A 160 21.25 6.52 1.55
CA VAL A 160 21.46 5.42 0.57
C VAL A 160 22.29 5.89 -0.63
N GLN A 161 22.64 7.17 -0.73
CA GLN A 161 23.52 7.71 -1.78
C GLN A 161 25.03 7.67 -1.41
N ILE A 162 25.40 7.14 -0.23
CA ILE A 162 26.79 7.04 0.22
C ILE A 162 27.11 5.61 0.66
N THR A 163 27.05 4.64 -0.24
CA THR A 163 27.85 3.39 -0.20
C THR A 163 27.97 2.85 -1.62
#